data_AF-A0A1Q4YM98-F1
#
_entry.id   AF-A0A1Q4YM98-F1
#
_cell.length_a   1.000
_cell.length_b   1.000
_cell.length_c   1.000
_cell.angle_alpha   90.00
_cell.angle_beta   90.00
_cell.angle_gamma   90.00
#
_symmetry.space_group_name_H-M   'P 1'
#
loop_
_entity.id
_entity.type
_entity.pdbx_description
1 polymer ?
#
loop_
_entity_poly.entity_id
_entity_poly.type
_entity_poly.pdbx_seq_one_letter_code
_entity_poly.pdbx_strand_id
1 'polypeptide(L)'
;MAGALGGAAAGGYAAVRGARIAAESAAAATRRQVQEQAAAEHAHWLTDLRREKYSTLVRTSGNFVVHIVPLVTFGQRRDDPDSPLNNACDAYRDQLHEARFLADRALQAAIDDAMELVGNVGHEPYDSETERVAFRHQLVAQAIECGRAIEDAARAELGLPARERAPE
;
A
#
# COMPACT_ATOMS: atom_id res chain seq x y z
N MET A 1 63.32 -4.08 44.55
CA MET A 1 62.83 -4.25 43.16
C MET A 1 61.67 -5.25 43.00
N ALA A 2 61.30 -6.07 44.00
CA ALA A 2 60.25 -7.08 43.86
C ALA A 2 58.81 -6.53 43.71
N GLY A 3 58.50 -5.35 44.28
CA GLY A 3 57.15 -4.75 44.19
C GLY A 3 56.76 -4.21 42.82
N ALA A 4 57.74 -3.83 41.98
CA ALA A 4 57.49 -3.30 40.63
C ALA A 4 57.14 -4.41 39.62
N LEU A 5 57.68 -5.62 39.79
CA LEU A 5 57.39 -6.79 38.96
C LEU A 5 55.97 -7.34 39.23
N GLY A 6 55.52 -7.34 40.50
CA GLY A 6 54.17 -7.77 40.87
C GLY A 6 53.08 -6.83 40.37
N GLY A 7 53.31 -5.51 40.44
CA GLY A 7 52.37 -4.49 39.92
C GLY A 7 52.21 -4.55 38.40
N ALA A 8 53.29 -4.80 37.65
CA ALA A 8 53.25 -4.93 36.19
C ALA A 8 52.50 -6.20 35.73
N ALA A 9 52.69 -7.33 36.42
CA ALA A 9 51.98 -8.57 36.11
C ALA A 9 50.48 -8.46 36.40
N ALA A 10 50.10 -7.86 37.54
CA ALA A 10 48.70 -7.61 37.88
C ALA A 10 48.04 -6.61 36.93
N GLY A 11 48.74 -5.54 36.54
CA GLY A 11 48.27 -4.56 35.57
C GLY A 11 48.09 -5.13 34.16
N GLY A 12 49.03 -5.97 33.70
CA GLY A 12 48.94 -6.65 32.41
C GLY A 12 47.77 -7.63 32.34
N TYR A 13 47.55 -8.43 33.39
CA TYR A 13 46.41 -9.36 33.45
C TYR A 13 45.06 -8.62 33.48
N ALA A 14 44.96 -7.54 34.26
CA ALA A 14 43.77 -6.69 34.29
C ALA A 14 43.48 -6.04 32.93
N ALA A 15 44.51 -5.57 32.22
CA ALA A 15 44.36 -4.99 30.88
C ALA A 15 43.87 -6.03 29.86
N VAL A 16 44.40 -7.25 29.86
CA VAL A 16 43.96 -8.34 28.97
C VAL A 16 42.50 -8.74 29.25
N ARG A 17 42.12 -8.83 30.53
CA ARG A 17 40.73 -9.15 30.93
C ARG A 17 39.76 -8.02 30.58
N GLY A 18 40.16 -6.76 30.80
CA GLY A 18 39.38 -5.59 30.42
C GLY A 18 39.18 -5.50 28.90
N ALA A 19 40.23 -5.75 28.12
CA ALA A 19 40.17 -5.77 26.66
C ALA A 19 39.23 -6.87 26.14
N ARG A 20 39.24 -8.05 26.76
CA ARG A 20 38.33 -9.14 26.39
C ARG A 20 36.86 -8.77 26.68
N ILE A 21 36.58 -8.24 27.86
CA ILE A 21 35.21 -7.82 28.24
C ILE A 21 34.73 -6.68 27.34
N ALA A 22 35.60 -5.73 27.00
CA ALA A 22 35.30 -4.65 26.07
C ALA A 22 35.06 -5.16 24.63
N ALA A 23 35.81 -6.16 24.17
CA ALA A 23 35.58 -6.78 22.87
C ALA A 23 34.26 -7.56 22.81
N GLU A 24 33.93 -8.31 23.87
CA GLU A 24 32.67 -9.06 23.98
C GLU A 24 31.46 -8.11 24.05
N SER A 25 31.56 -7.01 24.80
CA SER A 25 30.50 -6.00 24.90
C SER A 25 30.34 -5.20 23.61
N ALA A 26 31.45 -4.82 22.95
CA ALA A 26 31.42 -4.17 21.65
C ALA A 26 30.77 -5.08 20.59
N ALA A 27 31.14 -6.36 20.54
CA ALA A 27 30.54 -7.31 19.62
C ALA A 27 29.02 -7.49 19.87
N ALA A 28 28.58 -7.53 21.12
CA ALA A 28 27.17 -7.59 21.46
C ALA A 28 26.41 -6.30 21.08
N ALA A 29 27.02 -5.14 21.32
CA ALA A 29 26.47 -3.84 20.94
C ALA A 29 26.34 -3.71 19.41
N THR A 30 27.37 -4.10 18.64
CA THR A 30 27.31 -4.10 17.18
C THR A 30 26.23 -5.04 16.65
N ARG A 31 26.04 -6.23 17.24
CA ARG A 31 24.94 -7.12 16.83
C ARG A 31 23.57 -6.49 17.05
N ARG A 32 23.35 -5.86 18.20
CA ARG A 32 22.10 -5.13 18.48
C ARG A 32 21.91 -3.97 17.52
N GLN A 33 22.95 -3.19 17.28
CA GLN A 33 22.92 -2.07 16.34
C GLN A 33 22.57 -2.52 14.92
N VAL A 34 23.15 -3.62 14.43
CA VAL A 34 22.82 -4.17 13.10
C VAL A 34 21.37 -4.65 13.05
N GLN A 35 20.86 -5.26 14.12
CA GLN A 35 19.46 -5.69 14.19
C GLN A 35 18.49 -4.51 14.19
N GLU A 36 18.78 -3.48 14.99
CA GLU A 36 17.99 -2.25 15.06
C GLU A 36 18.04 -1.50 13.73
N GLN A 37 19.21 -1.42 13.09
CA GLN A 37 19.38 -0.80 11.78
C GLN A 37 18.59 -1.57 10.71
N ALA A 38 18.68 -2.91 10.68
CA ALA A 38 17.92 -3.73 9.74
C ALA A 38 16.41 -3.56 9.93
N ALA A 39 15.93 -3.46 11.18
CA ALA A 39 14.52 -3.19 11.47
C ALA A 39 14.08 -1.80 10.98
N ALA A 40 14.92 -0.78 11.19
CA ALA A 40 14.65 0.59 10.72
C ALA A 40 14.68 0.71 9.19
N GLU A 41 15.63 0.06 8.53
CA GLU A 41 15.72 0.00 7.06
C GLU A 41 14.52 -0.74 6.48
N HIS A 42 14.12 -1.87 7.07
CA HIS A 42 12.93 -2.60 6.65
C HIS A 42 11.65 -1.78 6.82
N ALA A 43 11.49 -1.06 7.94
CA ALA A 43 10.34 -0.19 8.17
C ALA A 43 10.27 0.97 7.16
N HIS A 44 11.41 1.59 6.83
CA HIS A 44 11.49 2.59 5.77
C HIS A 44 11.12 2.00 4.40
N TRP A 45 11.70 0.85 4.05
CA TRP A 45 11.40 0.17 2.79
C TRP A 45 9.90 -0.14 2.64
N LEU A 46 9.25 -0.64 3.70
CA LEU A 46 7.79 -0.88 3.70
C LEU A 46 6.98 0.40 3.52
N THR A 47 7.41 1.49 4.13
CA THR A 47 6.74 2.79 4.03
C THR A 47 6.82 3.34 2.61
N ASP A 48 7.99 3.25 1.98
CA ASP A 48 8.19 3.69 0.61
C ASP A 48 7.41 2.81 -0.38
N LEU A 49 7.42 1.49 -0.18
CA LEU A 49 6.65 0.55 -0.99
C LEU A 49 5.15 0.83 -0.90
N ARG A 50 4.61 1.07 0.31
CA ARG A 50 3.19 1.46 0.49
C ARG A 50 2.88 2.77 -0.23
N ARG A 51 3.74 3.78 -0.08
CA ARG A 51 3.55 5.08 -0.75
C ARG A 51 3.50 4.90 -2.27
N GLU A 52 4.42 4.13 -2.85
CA GLU A 52 4.45 3.85 -4.28
C GLU A 52 3.16 3.16 -4.76
N LYS A 53 2.81 2.05 -4.11
CA LYS A 53 1.64 1.24 -4.49
C LYS A 53 0.33 1.98 -4.30
N TYR A 54 0.16 2.71 -3.20
CA TYR A 54 -1.06 3.48 -2.96
C TYR A 54 -1.18 4.68 -3.90
N SER A 55 -0.07 5.34 -4.24
CA SER A 55 -0.08 6.42 -5.22
C SER A 55 -0.49 5.94 -6.62
N THR A 56 -0.07 4.73 -6.98
CA THR A 56 -0.45 4.07 -8.23
C THR A 56 -1.93 3.69 -8.19
N LEU A 57 -2.39 3.08 -7.09
CA LEU A 57 -3.79 2.74 -6.90
C LEU A 57 -4.71 3.96 -7.04
N VAL A 58 -4.46 5.03 -6.30
CA VAL A 58 -5.29 6.25 -6.33
C VAL A 58 -5.36 6.84 -7.75
N ARG A 59 -4.23 6.85 -8.46
CA ARG A 59 -4.18 7.30 -9.86
C ARG A 59 -5.01 6.39 -10.77
N THR A 60 -4.89 5.08 -10.63
CA THR A 60 -5.64 4.10 -11.42
C THR A 60 -7.13 4.18 -11.11
N SER A 61 -7.54 4.35 -9.86
CA SER A 61 -8.95 4.58 -9.49
C SER A 61 -9.52 5.83 -10.15
N GLY A 62 -8.77 6.94 -10.15
CA GLY A 62 -9.18 8.16 -10.85
C GLY A 62 -9.31 7.95 -12.37
N ASN A 63 -8.33 7.29 -12.99
CA ASN A 63 -8.37 6.96 -14.41
C ASN A 63 -9.53 6.03 -14.75
N PHE A 64 -9.80 5.03 -13.89
CA PHE A 64 -10.90 4.10 -14.08
C PHE A 64 -12.25 4.83 -14.11
N VAL A 65 -12.49 5.75 -13.16
CA VAL A 65 -13.70 6.59 -13.15
C VAL A 65 -13.84 7.41 -14.44
N VAL A 66 -12.76 8.00 -14.94
CA VAL A 66 -12.78 8.78 -16.18
C VAL A 66 -13.07 7.89 -17.40
N HIS A 67 -12.49 6.69 -17.44
CA HIS A 67 -12.63 5.79 -18.58
C HIS A 67 -13.95 5.01 -18.59
N ILE A 68 -14.51 4.69 -17.43
CA ILE A 68 -15.72 3.88 -17.35
C ILE A 68 -16.97 4.64 -17.77
N VAL A 69 -17.04 5.94 -17.49
CA VAL A 69 -18.18 6.81 -17.84
C VAL A 69 -18.57 6.70 -19.32
N PRO A 70 -17.67 6.92 -20.31
CA PRO A 70 -18.02 6.77 -21.71
C PRO A 70 -18.33 5.31 -22.06
N LEU A 71 -17.57 4.34 -21.55
CA LEU A 71 -17.71 2.94 -21.94
C LEU A 71 -19.05 2.33 -21.51
N VAL A 72 -19.53 2.72 -20.33
CA VAL A 72 -20.83 2.32 -19.79
C VAL A 72 -21.96 3.10 -20.47
N THR A 73 -21.75 4.40 -20.76
CA THR A 73 -22.76 5.23 -21.44
C THR A 73 -22.99 4.79 -22.90
N PHE A 74 -21.94 4.38 -23.62
CA PHE A 74 -22.02 3.98 -25.03
C PHE A 74 -22.32 2.48 -25.23
N GLY A 75 -22.67 1.74 -24.17
CA GLY A 75 -23.19 0.37 -24.26
C GLY A 75 -22.18 -0.66 -24.78
N GLN A 76 -20.89 -0.49 -24.45
CA GLN A 76 -19.89 -1.53 -24.75
C GLN A 76 -20.27 -2.81 -23.98
N ARG A 77 -20.58 -3.88 -24.72
CA ARG A 77 -20.94 -5.17 -24.13
C ARG A 77 -19.70 -5.90 -23.63
N ARG A 78 -19.81 -6.46 -22.43
CA ARG A 78 -18.79 -7.29 -21.79
C ARG A 78 -18.46 -8.58 -22.58
N ASP A 79 -19.35 -8.99 -23.48
CA ASP A 79 -19.25 -10.23 -24.26
C ASP A 79 -18.04 -10.25 -25.22
N ASP A 80 -17.45 -9.08 -25.52
CA ASP A 80 -16.19 -8.99 -26.23
C ASP A 80 -15.01 -8.93 -25.23
N PRO A 81 -14.23 -10.02 -25.08
CA PRO A 81 -13.11 -10.09 -24.14
C PRO A 81 -12.05 -9.02 -24.40
N ASP A 82 -11.89 -8.58 -25.65
CA ASP A 82 -10.89 -7.58 -26.03
C ASP A 82 -11.44 -6.15 -25.98
N SER A 83 -12.68 -5.96 -25.48
CA SER A 83 -13.29 -4.65 -25.39
C SER A 83 -12.46 -3.70 -24.51
N PRO A 84 -12.42 -2.39 -24.85
CA PRO A 84 -11.78 -1.39 -23.99
C PRO A 84 -12.32 -1.38 -22.55
N LEU A 85 -13.56 -1.82 -22.34
CA LEU A 85 -14.17 -1.95 -21.01
C LEU A 85 -13.51 -3.08 -20.21
N ASN A 86 -13.36 -4.27 -20.80
CA ASN A 86 -12.71 -5.40 -20.13
C ASN A 86 -11.24 -5.09 -19.83
N ASN A 87 -10.53 -4.50 -20.79
CA ASN A 87 -9.14 -4.05 -20.58
C ASN A 87 -9.01 -3.05 -19.42
N ALA A 88 -9.94 -2.08 -19.32
CA ALA A 88 -9.95 -1.12 -18.21
C ALA A 88 -10.29 -1.79 -16.86
N CYS A 89 -11.25 -2.72 -16.85
CA CYS A 89 -11.63 -3.47 -15.67
C CYS A 89 -10.50 -4.37 -15.18
N ASP A 90 -9.82 -5.08 -16.07
CA ASP A 90 -8.72 -5.99 -15.75
C ASP A 90 -7.51 -5.22 -15.22
N ALA A 91 -7.11 -4.14 -15.91
CA ALA A 91 -6.03 -3.27 -15.43
C ALA A 91 -6.32 -2.68 -14.05
N TYR A 92 -7.58 -2.30 -13.77
CA TYR A 92 -7.96 -1.82 -12.46
C TYR A 92 -7.96 -2.93 -11.40
N ARG A 93 -8.46 -4.13 -11.75
CA ARG A 93 -8.47 -5.30 -10.88
C ARG A 93 -7.07 -5.72 -10.46
N ASP A 94 -6.12 -5.71 -11.39
CA ASP A 94 -4.71 -6.03 -11.09
C ASP A 94 -4.13 -5.09 -10.04
N GLN A 95 -4.40 -3.77 -10.16
CA GLN A 95 -3.93 -2.78 -9.19
C GLN A 95 -4.62 -2.92 -7.82
N LEU A 96 -5.91 -3.26 -7.80
CA LEU A 96 -6.63 -3.55 -6.56
C LEU A 96 -6.03 -4.77 -5.83
N HIS A 97 -5.68 -5.83 -6.56
CA HIS A 97 -5.03 -7.00 -5.99
C HIS A 97 -3.64 -6.71 -5.43
N GLU A 98 -2.81 -5.96 -6.16
CA GLU A 98 -1.48 -5.57 -5.68
C GLU A 98 -1.53 -4.76 -4.39
N ALA A 99 -2.43 -3.78 -4.31
CA ALA A 99 -2.54 -2.92 -3.13
C ALA A 99 -3.12 -3.64 -1.91
N ARG A 100 -4.04 -4.59 -2.12
CA ARG A 100 -4.71 -5.34 -1.04
C ARG A 100 -3.72 -6.01 -0.08
N PHE A 101 -2.59 -6.51 -0.60
CA PHE A 101 -1.60 -7.21 0.20
C PHE A 101 -0.91 -6.31 1.24
N LEU A 102 -0.78 -5.02 0.93
CA LEU A 102 -0.09 -4.05 1.79
C LEU A 102 -1.05 -3.24 2.68
N ALA A 103 -2.33 -3.21 2.28
CA ALA A 103 -3.43 -2.48 2.89
C ALA A 103 -3.77 -2.96 4.30
N ASP A 104 -4.08 -2.01 5.18
CA ASP A 104 -4.76 -2.28 6.44
C ASP A 104 -6.28 -2.40 6.21
N ARG A 105 -7.04 -2.70 7.28
CA ARG A 105 -8.46 -3.04 7.20
C ARG A 105 -9.31 -2.00 6.45
N ALA A 106 -9.04 -0.70 6.64
CA ALA A 106 -9.85 0.35 6.02
C ALA A 106 -9.66 0.42 4.50
N LEU A 107 -8.40 0.38 4.03
CA LEU A 107 -8.13 0.35 2.59
C LEU A 107 -8.54 -0.98 1.97
N GLN A 108 -8.42 -2.10 2.70
CA GLN A 108 -8.93 -3.39 2.24
C GLN A 108 -10.44 -3.36 1.98
N ALA A 109 -11.23 -2.77 2.88
CA ALA A 109 -12.67 -2.63 2.69
C ALA A 109 -13.01 -1.78 1.44
N ALA A 110 -12.33 -0.64 1.27
CA ALA A 110 -12.51 0.19 0.08
C ALA A 110 -12.12 -0.53 -1.23
N ILE A 111 -11.09 -1.37 -1.17
CA ILE A 111 -10.68 -2.24 -2.28
C ILE A 111 -11.74 -3.31 -2.56
N ASP A 112 -12.34 -3.92 -1.54
CA ASP A 112 -13.41 -4.91 -1.69
C ASP A 112 -14.64 -4.31 -2.39
N ASP A 113 -15.07 -3.12 -1.96
CA ASP A 113 -16.18 -2.40 -2.60
C ASP A 113 -15.88 -2.09 -4.08
N ALA A 114 -14.64 -1.67 -4.37
CA ALA A 114 -14.20 -1.42 -5.75
C ALA A 114 -14.12 -2.70 -6.59
N MET A 115 -13.73 -3.83 -6.00
CA MET A 115 -13.72 -5.14 -6.67
C MET A 115 -15.14 -5.59 -7.03
N GLU A 116 -16.11 -5.39 -6.13
CA GLU A 116 -17.51 -5.68 -6.39
C GLU A 116 -18.05 -4.81 -7.53
N LEU A 117 -17.77 -3.51 -7.50
CA LEU A 117 -18.12 -2.60 -8.58
C LEU A 117 -17.58 -3.11 -9.93
N VAL A 118 -16.28 -3.39 -10.04
CA VAL A 118 -15.68 -3.89 -11.28
C VAL A 118 -16.33 -5.20 -11.74
N GLY A 119 -16.78 -6.04 -10.80
CA GLY A 119 -17.55 -7.25 -11.10
C GLY A 119 -18.90 -6.97 -11.76
N ASN A 120 -19.56 -5.89 -11.37
CA ASN A 120 -20.88 -5.48 -11.87
C ASN A 120 -20.83 -4.64 -13.15
N VAL A 121 -19.68 -4.04 -13.44
CA VAL A 121 -19.49 -3.26 -14.66
C VAL A 121 -19.63 -4.14 -15.91
N GLY A 122 -20.43 -3.66 -16.86
CA GLY A 122 -20.77 -4.41 -18.07
C GLY A 122 -21.74 -5.58 -17.86
N HIS A 123 -22.20 -5.83 -16.63
CA HIS A 123 -23.31 -6.74 -16.37
C HIS A 123 -24.61 -5.93 -16.43
N GLU A 124 -25.44 -6.13 -17.45
CA GLU A 124 -26.72 -5.44 -17.59
C GLU A 124 -27.86 -6.43 -17.29
N PRO A 125 -28.36 -6.48 -16.04
CA PRO A 125 -29.36 -7.48 -15.65
C PRO A 125 -30.79 -7.11 -16.10
N TYR A 126 -30.97 -5.97 -16.79
CA TYR A 126 -32.27 -5.40 -17.11
C TYR A 126 -32.57 -5.43 -18.61
N ASP A 127 -33.79 -5.88 -18.94
CA ASP A 127 -34.29 -5.94 -20.30
C ASP A 127 -34.73 -4.55 -20.83
N SER A 128 -35.19 -3.66 -19.94
CA SER A 128 -35.67 -2.33 -20.32
C SER A 128 -34.53 -1.31 -20.45
N GLU A 129 -34.59 -0.46 -21.49
CA GLU A 129 -33.58 0.58 -21.73
C GLU A 129 -33.54 1.61 -20.59
N THR A 130 -34.68 1.95 -20.01
CA THR A 130 -34.76 2.92 -18.90
C THR A 130 -34.07 2.39 -17.65
N GLU A 131 -34.26 1.12 -17.29
CA GLU A 131 -33.58 0.51 -16.14
C GLU A 131 -32.09 0.34 -16.41
N ARG A 132 -31.68 -0.01 -17.65
CA ARG A 132 -30.26 -0.04 -18.04
C ARG A 132 -29.59 1.31 -17.83
N VAL A 133 -30.19 2.39 -18.32
CA VAL A 133 -29.63 3.74 -18.16
C VAL A 133 -29.53 4.12 -16.68
N ALA A 134 -30.57 3.86 -15.88
CA ALA A 134 -30.54 4.13 -14.44
C ALA A 134 -29.44 3.35 -13.72
N PHE A 135 -29.28 2.06 -14.04
CA PHE A 135 -28.23 1.21 -13.49
C PHE A 135 -26.83 1.70 -13.87
N ARG A 136 -26.62 2.08 -15.13
CA ARG A 136 -25.36 2.68 -15.61
C ARG A 136 -25.00 3.96 -14.85
N HIS A 137 -25.98 4.84 -14.59
CA HIS A 137 -25.77 6.03 -13.76
C HIS A 137 -25.40 5.68 -12.31
N GLN A 138 -26.05 4.68 -11.73
CA GLN A 138 -25.72 4.18 -10.39
C GLN A 138 -24.28 3.64 -10.33
N LEU A 139 -23.85 2.86 -11.32
CA LEU A 139 -22.47 2.36 -11.39
C LEU A 139 -21.44 3.49 -11.46
N VAL A 140 -21.72 4.56 -12.22
CA VAL A 140 -20.84 5.72 -12.28
C VAL A 140 -20.74 6.43 -10.93
N ALA A 141 -21.86 6.61 -10.23
CA ALA A 141 -21.86 7.20 -8.89
C ALA A 141 -21.05 6.35 -7.91
N GLN A 142 -21.25 5.03 -7.92
CA GLN A 142 -20.49 4.09 -7.10
C GLN A 142 -18.99 4.10 -7.44
N ALA A 143 -18.62 4.24 -8.71
CA ALA A 143 -17.22 4.35 -9.12
C ALA A 143 -16.53 5.58 -8.52
N ILE A 144 -17.23 6.73 -8.52
CA ILE A 144 -16.73 7.96 -7.89
C ILE A 144 -16.58 7.76 -6.37
N GLU A 145 -17.56 7.16 -5.72
CA GLU A 145 -17.54 6.88 -4.29
C GLU A 145 -16.39 5.92 -3.90
N CYS A 146 -16.22 4.83 -4.63
CA CYS A 146 -15.13 3.88 -4.41
C CYS A 146 -13.76 4.54 -4.61
N GLY A 147 -13.60 5.35 -5.67
CA GLY A 147 -12.35 6.09 -5.90
C GLY A 147 -12.01 7.05 -4.76
N ARG A 148 -13.02 7.75 -4.22
CA ARG A 148 -12.86 8.62 -3.04
C ARG A 148 -12.52 7.83 -1.78
N ALA A 149 -13.22 6.72 -1.52
CA ALA A 149 -12.96 5.87 -0.37
C ALA A 149 -11.53 5.30 -0.38
N ILE A 150 -11.05 4.86 -1.55
CA ILE A 150 -9.67 4.41 -1.73
C ILE A 150 -8.68 5.55 -1.45
N GLU A 151 -8.91 6.75 -1.99
CA GLU A 151 -8.04 7.90 -1.74
C GLU A 151 -7.98 8.26 -0.26
N ASP A 152 -9.13 8.37 0.40
CA ASP A 152 -9.20 8.74 1.81
C ASP A 152 -8.55 7.67 2.71
N ALA A 153 -8.79 6.38 2.46
CA ALA A 153 -8.20 5.28 3.21
C ALA A 153 -6.67 5.21 3.00
N ALA A 154 -6.20 5.33 1.75
CA ALA A 154 -4.78 5.34 1.45
C ALA A 154 -4.05 6.53 2.12
N ARG A 155 -4.67 7.71 2.13
CA ARG A 155 -4.12 8.89 2.80
C ARG A 155 -4.06 8.70 4.32
N ALA A 156 -5.11 8.15 4.92
CA ALA A 156 -5.15 7.86 6.34
C ALA A 156 -4.03 6.89 6.77
N GLU A 157 -3.81 5.81 6.01
CA GLU A 157 -2.72 4.86 6.28
C GLU A 157 -1.33 5.47 6.14
N LEU A 158 -1.16 6.44 5.23
CA LEU A 158 0.09 7.17 5.05
C LEU A 158 0.26 8.36 6.00
N GLY A 159 -0.70 8.60 6.91
CA GLY A 159 -0.69 9.75 7.82
C GLY A 159 -0.81 11.11 7.11
N LEU A 160 -1.39 11.12 5.91
CA LEU A 160 -1.62 12.33 5.12
C LEU A 160 -2.97 12.96 5.50
N PRO A 161 -3.10 14.31 5.46
CA PRO A 161 -4.36 14.97 5.76
C PRO A 161 -5.43 14.58 4.72
N ALA A 162 -6.70 14.59 5.10
CA ALA A 162 -7.80 14.42 4.13
C ALA A 162 -7.70 15.48 3.02
N ARG A 163 -8.14 15.14 1.81
CA ARG A 163 -8.16 16.10 0.71
C ARG A 163 -9.18 17.20 1.01
N GLU A 164 -8.75 18.46 0.97
CA GLU A 164 -9.67 19.59 1.06
C GLU A 164 -10.66 19.52 -0.10
N ARG A 165 -11.94 19.39 0.24
CA ARG A 165 -13.02 19.38 -0.73
C ARG A 165 -13.23 20.82 -1.19
N ALA A 166 -13.08 21.09 -2.48
CA ALA A 166 -13.60 22.34 -3.03
C ALA A 166 -15.13 22.32 -2.83
N PRO A 167 -15.75 23.40 -2.33
CA PRO A 167 -17.20 23.48 -2.27
C PRO A 167 -17.75 23.38 -3.70
N GLU A 168 -18.72 22.47 -3.88
CA GLU A 168 -19.49 22.29 -5.12
C GLU A 168 -20.32 23.53 -5.47
#